data_AF-A0A812K784-F1
#
_entry.id   AF-A0A812K784-F1
#
_cell.length_a   1.000
_cell.length_b   1.000
_cell.length_c   1.000
_cell.angle_alpha   90.00
_cell.angle_beta   90.00
_cell.angle_gamma   90.00
#
_symmetry.space_group_name_H-M   'P 1'
#
loop_
_entity.id
_entity.type
_entity.pdbx_description
1 polymer ?
#
loop_
_entity_poly.entity_id
_entity_poly.type
_entity_poly.pdbx_seq_one_letter_code
_entity_poly.pdbx_strand_id
1 'polypeptide(L)'
;VNAMPLLEEEEYEALADARSKQRAMRTAERSENVEDDAPLHNLAQRLVDFVSSKWFEGVFAAVIITNCFFLGISLEVSSQDLSSEPPPGFKVVDYFYAALFAIELILKISVQGQNFFCLLADRSALFWNYLDLVIVGTSIFELVFDLILAFESDESAAPTQTRLLRIIRIIRVLRVMRVIKVVKFISALTSLVSSILSTLKSLLWSLVLLLMVMYVFGILFTDTVIGHVKEMGLEAFGDSQLLRHFGSLLLRW
;
A
#
# COMPACT_ATOMS: atom_id res chain seq x y z
N VAL A 1 -37.16 -52.70 -46.59
CA VAL A 1 -35.69 -52.55 -46.49
C VAL A 1 -35.27 -51.92 -47.81
N ASN A 2 -34.91 -50.66 -47.99
CA ASN A 2 -34.30 -49.69 -47.10
C ASN A 2 -34.60 -48.30 -47.72
N ALA A 3 -35.61 -47.57 -47.23
CA ALA A 3 -35.93 -46.21 -47.69
C ALA A 3 -35.56 -45.15 -46.63
N MET A 4 -34.65 -45.53 -45.73
CA MET A 4 -34.16 -44.73 -44.61
C MET A 4 -32.64 -44.54 -44.68
N PRO A 5 -32.10 -43.96 -45.78
CA PRO A 5 -30.81 -43.27 -45.68
C PRO A 5 -30.77 -41.86 -46.31
N LEU A 6 -31.76 -41.46 -47.13
CA LEU A 6 -31.72 -40.19 -47.85
C LEU A 6 -32.24 -38.98 -47.05
N LEU A 7 -33.20 -39.21 -46.13
CA LEU A 7 -33.69 -38.15 -45.25
C LEU A 7 -32.65 -37.76 -44.19
N GLU A 8 -31.78 -38.69 -43.78
CA GLU A 8 -30.68 -38.39 -42.88
C GLU A 8 -29.61 -37.53 -43.58
N GLU A 9 -29.25 -37.83 -44.84
CA GLU A 9 -28.26 -37.04 -45.60
C GLU A 9 -28.68 -35.57 -45.78
N GLU A 10 -29.94 -35.30 -46.16
CA GLU A 10 -30.45 -33.93 -46.27
C GLU A 10 -30.46 -33.21 -44.91
N GLU A 11 -30.78 -33.91 -43.82
CA GLU A 11 -30.77 -33.35 -42.47
C GLU A 11 -29.33 -33.07 -42.00
N TYR A 12 -28.37 -33.93 -42.32
CA TYR A 12 -26.95 -33.72 -42.03
C TYR A 12 -26.38 -32.53 -42.81
N GLU A 13 -26.76 -32.37 -44.08
CA GLU A 13 -26.31 -31.26 -44.92
C GLU A 13 -26.92 -29.92 -44.44
N ALA A 14 -28.19 -29.92 -44.06
CA ALA A 14 -28.86 -28.77 -43.45
C ALA A 14 -28.23 -28.38 -42.10
N LEU A 15 -27.86 -29.35 -41.26
CA LEU A 15 -27.17 -29.12 -39.99
C LEU A 15 -25.74 -28.60 -40.18
N ALA A 16 -25.04 -29.06 -41.24
CA ALA A 16 -23.71 -28.58 -41.59
C ALA A 16 -23.75 -27.11 -42.06
N ASP A 17 -24.74 -26.75 -42.88
CA ASP A 17 -24.98 -25.37 -43.32
C ASP A 17 -25.40 -24.45 -42.16
N ALA A 18 -26.25 -24.92 -41.25
CA ALA A 18 -26.61 -24.15 -40.06
C ALA A 18 -25.41 -23.86 -39.16
N ARG A 19 -24.50 -24.83 -38.98
CA ARG A 19 -23.25 -24.65 -38.22
C ARG A 19 -22.25 -23.74 -38.92
N SER A 20 -22.17 -23.79 -40.25
CA SER A 20 -21.29 -22.91 -41.03
C SER A 20 -21.75 -21.45 -40.92
N LYS A 21 -23.07 -21.21 -41.03
CA LYS A 21 -23.70 -19.89 -40.83
C LYS A 21 -23.51 -19.36 -39.41
N GLN A 22 -23.69 -20.20 -38.39
CA GLN A 22 -23.42 -19.80 -36.99
C GLN A 22 -21.96 -19.42 -36.76
N ARG A 23 -21.01 -20.17 -37.35
CA ARG A 23 -19.58 -19.84 -37.25
C ARG A 23 -19.27 -18.53 -37.95
N ALA A 24 -19.78 -18.34 -39.17
CA ALA A 24 -19.63 -17.11 -39.94
C ALA A 24 -20.19 -15.90 -39.18
N MET A 25 -21.38 -16.05 -38.59
CA MET A 25 -22.04 -15.01 -37.79
C MET A 25 -21.22 -14.64 -36.54
N ARG A 26 -20.69 -15.63 -35.81
CA ARG A 26 -19.80 -15.35 -34.65
C ARG A 26 -18.49 -14.67 -35.05
N THR A 27 -17.91 -15.02 -36.19
CA THR A 27 -16.71 -14.33 -36.70
C THR A 27 -17.01 -12.91 -37.16
N ALA A 28 -18.18 -12.66 -37.75
CA ALA A 28 -18.63 -11.33 -38.13
C ALA A 28 -18.88 -10.46 -36.88
N GLU A 29 -19.63 -10.99 -35.91
CA GLU A 29 -19.92 -10.32 -34.64
C GLU A 29 -18.64 -10.04 -33.82
N ARG A 30 -17.64 -10.93 -33.88
CA ARG A 30 -16.32 -10.68 -33.27
C ARG A 30 -15.51 -9.63 -34.03
N SER A 31 -15.64 -9.56 -35.35
CA SER A 31 -14.93 -8.55 -36.15
C SER A 31 -15.55 -7.16 -35.97
N GLU A 32 -16.88 -7.09 -35.90
CA GLU A 32 -17.66 -5.88 -35.61
C GLU A 32 -17.34 -5.32 -34.21
N ASN A 33 -17.32 -6.17 -33.17
CA ASN A 33 -16.89 -5.76 -31.83
C ASN A 33 -15.43 -5.27 -31.80
N VAL A 34 -14.51 -5.90 -32.54
CA VAL A 34 -13.10 -5.47 -32.59
C VAL A 34 -12.94 -4.12 -33.31
N GLU A 35 -13.81 -3.83 -34.29
CA GLU A 35 -13.78 -2.58 -35.05
C GLU A 35 -14.38 -1.41 -34.24
N ASP A 36 -15.42 -1.66 -33.45
CA ASP A 36 -15.95 -0.70 -32.45
C ASP A 36 -15.01 -0.50 -31.25
N ASP A 37 -14.26 -1.53 -30.84
CA ASP A 37 -13.27 -1.45 -29.77
C ASP A 37 -11.93 -0.81 -30.23
N ALA A 38 -11.67 -0.76 -31.53
CA ALA A 38 -10.44 -0.22 -32.11
C ALA A 38 -10.08 1.22 -31.65
N PRO A 39 -11.00 2.21 -31.64
CA PRO A 39 -10.69 3.56 -31.15
C PRO A 39 -10.35 3.59 -29.66
N LEU A 40 -11.02 2.78 -28.84
CA LEU A 40 -10.75 2.68 -27.40
C LEU A 40 -9.40 2.00 -27.13
N HIS A 41 -9.08 0.96 -27.89
CA HIS A 41 -7.79 0.27 -27.82
C HIS A 41 -6.63 1.19 -28.22
N ASN A 42 -6.79 1.94 -29.31
CA ASN A 42 -5.80 2.90 -29.78
C ASN A 42 -5.57 4.03 -28.77
N LEU A 43 -6.62 4.53 -28.13
CA LEU A 43 -6.49 5.56 -27.09
C LEU A 43 -5.82 5.01 -25.82
N ALA A 44 -6.17 3.80 -25.39
CA ALA A 44 -5.53 3.12 -24.27
C ALA A 44 -4.04 2.89 -24.53
N GLN A 45 -3.66 2.48 -25.74
CA GLN A 45 -2.27 2.23 -26.10
C GLN A 45 -1.44 3.53 -26.15
N ARG A 46 -2.03 4.64 -26.65
CA ARG A 46 -1.38 5.96 -26.59
C ARG A 46 -1.21 6.48 -25.17
N LEU A 47 -2.17 6.19 -24.27
CA LEU A 47 -2.03 6.49 -22.85
C LEU A 47 -0.92 5.67 -22.20
N VAL A 48 -0.81 4.38 -22.54
CA VAL A 48 0.28 3.51 -22.08
C VAL A 48 1.63 4.09 -22.50
N ASP A 49 1.78 4.42 -23.79
CA ASP A 49 3.02 5.01 -24.33
C ASP A 49 3.35 6.36 -23.70
N PHE A 50 2.34 7.17 -23.40
CA PHE A 50 2.51 8.46 -22.75
C PHE A 50 2.95 8.33 -21.29
N VAL A 51 2.25 7.52 -20.49
CA VAL A 51 2.53 7.32 -19.06
C VAL A 51 3.84 6.57 -18.83
N SER A 52 4.21 5.65 -19.73
CA SER A 52 5.50 4.95 -19.69
C SER A 52 6.66 5.75 -20.28
N SER A 53 6.41 6.96 -20.78
CA SER A 53 7.47 7.79 -21.34
C SER A 53 8.42 8.32 -20.26
N LYS A 54 9.73 8.32 -20.56
CA LYS A 54 10.76 8.90 -19.67
C LYS A 54 10.53 10.38 -19.38
N TRP A 55 9.85 11.08 -20.30
CA TRP A 55 9.50 12.48 -20.11
C TRP A 55 8.43 12.65 -19.02
N PHE A 56 7.37 11.83 -19.06
CA PHE A 56 6.34 11.82 -18.01
C PHE A 56 6.96 11.52 -16.63
N GLU A 57 7.83 10.52 -16.55
CA GLU A 57 8.57 10.22 -15.32
C GLU A 57 9.44 11.40 -14.86
N GLY A 58 10.16 12.06 -15.77
CA GLY A 58 10.98 13.23 -15.46
C GLY A 58 10.18 14.44 -14.97
N VAL A 59 8.99 14.68 -15.53
CA VAL A 59 8.07 15.74 -15.08
C VAL A 59 7.63 15.47 -13.65
N PHE A 60 7.16 14.25 -13.34
CA PHE A 60 6.72 13.92 -11.98
C PHE A 60 7.88 13.87 -10.98
N ALA A 61 9.09 13.54 -11.41
CA ALA A 61 10.29 13.69 -10.58
C ALA A 61 10.52 15.16 -10.18
N ALA A 62 10.41 16.09 -11.14
CA ALA A 62 10.53 17.52 -10.87
C ALA A 62 9.41 18.05 -9.95
N VAL A 63 8.18 17.56 -10.13
CA VAL A 63 7.04 17.89 -9.25
C VAL A 63 7.32 17.44 -7.81
N ILE A 64 7.89 16.26 -7.60
CA ILE A 64 8.23 15.77 -6.26
C ILE A 64 9.34 16.61 -5.64
N ILE A 65 10.41 16.89 -6.39
CA ILE A 65 11.54 17.69 -5.89
C ILE A 65 11.05 19.07 -5.46
N THR A 66 10.28 19.74 -6.32
CA THR A 66 9.71 21.05 -5.98
C THR A 66 8.75 20.96 -4.79
N ASN A 67 7.90 19.93 -4.72
CA ASN A 67 7.05 19.70 -3.54
C ASN A 67 7.87 19.54 -2.25
N CYS A 68 9.00 18.83 -2.29
CA CYS A 68 9.88 18.67 -1.13
C CYS A 68 10.48 20.00 -0.68
N PHE A 69 10.88 20.87 -1.62
CA PHE A 69 11.35 22.21 -1.30
C PHE A 69 10.25 23.05 -0.65
N PHE A 70 9.05 23.07 -1.22
CA PHE A 70 7.91 23.80 -0.63
C PHE A 70 7.51 23.26 0.74
N LEU A 71 7.53 21.93 0.92
CA LEU A 71 7.29 21.30 2.21
C LEU A 71 8.34 21.73 3.24
N GLY A 72 9.62 21.77 2.86
CA GLY A 72 10.70 22.25 3.73
C GLY A 72 10.48 23.68 4.20
N ILE A 73 10.15 24.60 3.28
CA ILE A 73 9.86 26.01 3.60
C ILE A 73 8.63 26.10 4.53
N SER A 74 7.57 25.37 4.22
CA SER A 74 6.34 25.34 5.03
C SER A 74 6.59 24.85 6.46
N LEU A 75 7.45 23.83 6.61
CA LEU A 75 7.88 23.31 7.91
C LEU A 75 8.71 24.33 8.69
N GLU A 76 9.65 25.01 8.03
CA GLU A 76 10.50 26.02 8.66
C GLU A 76 9.66 27.21 9.15
N VAL A 77 8.75 27.74 8.32
CA VAL A 77 7.82 28.80 8.73
C VAL A 77 6.92 28.35 9.88
N SER A 78 6.39 27.12 9.82
CA SER A 78 5.56 26.56 10.90
C SER A 78 6.33 26.27 12.20
N SER A 79 7.66 26.16 12.14
CA SER A 79 8.50 25.92 13.31
C SER A 79 8.77 27.20 14.13
N GLN A 80 8.73 28.37 13.47
CA GLN A 80 8.96 29.65 14.11
C GLN A 80 7.75 30.10 14.94
N ASP A 81 6.53 29.79 14.50
CA ASP A 81 5.29 30.06 15.23
C ASP A 81 4.43 28.80 15.40
N LEU A 82 4.77 27.99 16.41
CA LEU A 82 4.10 26.72 16.71
C LEU A 82 2.60 26.87 17.06
N SER A 83 2.18 28.08 17.43
CA SER A 83 0.81 28.42 17.85
C SER A 83 -0.03 29.06 16.73
N SER A 84 0.58 29.50 15.65
CA SER A 84 -0.12 30.12 14.52
C SER A 84 -0.48 29.06 13.48
N GLU A 85 -1.69 29.17 12.90
CA GLU A 85 -1.99 28.38 11.71
C GLU A 85 -1.07 28.80 10.55
N PRO A 86 -0.57 27.85 9.74
CA PRO A 86 0.21 28.18 8.58
C PRO A 86 -0.62 29.08 7.64
N PRO A 87 0.00 30.08 6.98
CA PRO A 87 -0.68 30.95 6.03
C PRO A 87 -1.49 30.13 5.01
N PRO A 88 -2.71 30.58 4.63
CA PRO A 88 -3.60 29.82 3.77
C PRO A 88 -2.98 29.49 2.40
N GLY A 89 -2.03 30.30 1.93
CA GLY A 89 -1.29 30.05 0.70
C GLY A 89 -0.52 28.72 0.69
N PHE A 90 0.07 28.29 1.81
CA PHE A 90 0.77 27.01 1.88
C PHE A 90 -0.19 25.81 1.76
N LYS A 91 -1.39 25.92 2.35
CA LYS A 91 -2.43 24.88 2.22
C LYS A 91 -2.89 24.73 0.76
N VAL A 92 -3.03 25.84 0.02
CA VAL A 92 -3.40 25.80 -1.42
C VAL A 92 -2.32 25.08 -2.25
N VAL A 93 -1.05 25.38 -1.99
CA VAL A 93 0.08 24.71 -2.67
C VAL A 93 0.11 23.22 -2.35
N ASP A 94 -0.14 22.83 -1.10
CA ASP A 94 -0.22 21.42 -0.71
C ASP A 94 -1.35 20.68 -1.44
N TYR A 95 -2.53 21.28 -1.56
CA TYR A 95 -3.65 20.71 -2.32
C TYR A 95 -3.35 20.60 -3.81
N PHE A 96 -2.65 21.58 -4.39
CA PHE A 96 -2.21 21.51 -5.78
C PHE A 96 -1.29 20.30 -6.03
N TYR A 97 -0.28 20.10 -5.18
CA TYR A 97 0.59 18.93 -5.31
C TYR A 97 -0.13 17.60 -5.05
N ALA A 98 -1.05 17.57 -4.07
CA ALA A 98 -1.88 16.40 -3.82
C ALA A 98 -2.73 16.03 -5.05
N ALA A 99 -3.33 17.01 -5.72
CA ALA A 99 -4.09 16.80 -6.95
C ALA A 99 -3.21 16.26 -8.09
N LEU A 100 -2.00 16.80 -8.27
CA LEU A 100 -1.06 16.29 -9.27
C LEU A 100 -0.69 14.82 -9.01
N PHE A 101 -0.40 14.45 -7.76
CA PHE A 101 -0.11 13.05 -7.41
C PHE A 101 -1.32 12.12 -7.54
N ALA A 102 -2.52 12.63 -7.27
CA ALA A 102 -3.75 11.86 -7.50
C ALA A 102 -3.94 11.58 -9.00
N ILE A 103 -3.73 12.58 -9.86
CA ILE A 103 -3.79 12.41 -11.32
C ILE A 103 -2.72 11.41 -11.80
N GLU A 104 -1.48 11.53 -11.31
CA GLU A 104 -0.40 10.57 -11.60
C GLU A 104 -0.83 9.13 -11.30
N LEU A 105 -1.38 8.91 -10.10
CA LEU A 105 -1.78 7.59 -9.64
C LEU A 105 -2.96 7.05 -10.45
N ILE A 106 -3.97 7.87 -10.74
CA ILE A 106 -5.12 7.48 -11.55
C ILE A 106 -4.64 7.04 -12.94
N LEU A 107 -3.77 7.83 -13.58
CA LEU A 107 -3.20 7.48 -14.89
C LEU A 107 -2.42 6.16 -14.85
N LYS A 108 -1.62 5.94 -13.80
CA LYS A 108 -0.88 4.67 -13.61
C LYS A 108 -1.80 3.48 -13.41
N ILE A 109 -2.86 3.63 -12.62
CA ILE A 109 -3.87 2.58 -12.41
C ILE A 109 -4.63 2.30 -13.71
N SER A 110 -4.99 3.33 -14.48
CA SER A 110 -5.67 3.16 -15.77
C SER A 110 -4.83 2.41 -16.79
N VAL A 111 -3.51 2.62 -16.78
CA VAL A 111 -2.57 1.96 -17.72
C VAL A 111 -2.20 0.55 -17.27
N GLN A 112 -1.91 0.34 -15.97
CA GLN A 112 -1.51 -0.97 -15.46
C GLN A 112 -2.70 -1.90 -15.15
N GLY A 113 -3.91 -1.35 -14.97
CA GLY A 113 -5.14 -2.10 -14.76
C GLY A 113 -5.02 -3.14 -13.64
N GLN A 114 -5.42 -4.38 -13.93
CA GLN A 114 -5.34 -5.49 -12.96
C GLN A 114 -3.89 -5.81 -12.56
N ASN A 115 -2.89 -5.56 -13.41
CA ASN A 115 -1.47 -5.78 -13.07
C ASN A 115 -0.95 -4.81 -12.01
N PHE A 116 -1.64 -3.70 -11.75
CA PHE A 116 -1.28 -2.80 -10.64
C PHE A 116 -1.44 -3.50 -9.27
N PHE A 117 -2.45 -4.38 -9.14
CA PHE A 117 -2.80 -5.08 -7.90
C PHE A 117 -2.48 -6.59 -7.95
N CYS A 118 -2.10 -7.13 -9.11
CA CYS A 118 -1.92 -8.56 -9.27
C CYS A 118 -0.62 -9.04 -8.60
N LEU A 119 -0.76 -9.98 -7.66
CA LEU A 119 0.34 -10.62 -6.90
C LEU A 119 1.31 -11.44 -7.77
N LEU A 120 0.99 -11.68 -9.05
CA LEU A 120 1.88 -12.31 -10.02
C LEU A 120 2.92 -11.35 -10.63
N ALA A 121 2.76 -10.03 -10.44
CA ALA A 121 3.75 -9.05 -10.86
C ALA A 121 4.99 -9.06 -9.95
N ASP A 122 6.10 -8.52 -10.45
CA ASP A 122 7.36 -8.41 -9.70
C ASP A 122 7.12 -7.76 -8.32
N ARG A 123 7.53 -8.44 -7.23
CA ARG A 123 7.30 -7.97 -5.86
C ARG A 123 7.87 -6.58 -5.61
N SER A 124 8.97 -6.24 -6.28
CA SER A 124 9.58 -4.93 -6.17
C SER A 124 8.64 -3.84 -6.71
N ALA A 125 8.06 -4.05 -7.89
CA ALA A 125 7.13 -3.11 -8.51
C ALA A 125 5.84 -2.93 -7.69
N LEU A 126 5.30 -4.02 -7.12
CA LEU A 126 4.12 -3.98 -6.26
C LEU A 126 4.34 -3.12 -5.00
N PHE A 127 5.52 -3.20 -4.38
CA PHE A 127 5.85 -2.38 -3.21
C PHE A 127 5.80 -0.88 -3.55
N TRP A 128 6.39 -0.46 -4.66
CA TRP A 128 6.39 0.94 -5.08
C TRP A 128 5.01 1.45 -5.47
N ASN A 129 4.20 0.60 -6.11
CA ASN A 129 2.80 0.91 -6.44
C ASN A 129 1.94 1.07 -5.18
N TYR A 130 2.08 0.16 -4.22
CA TYR A 130 1.37 0.23 -2.94
C TYR A 130 1.79 1.44 -2.11
N LEU A 131 3.09 1.75 -2.08
CA LEU A 131 3.60 2.98 -1.46
C LEU A 131 2.95 4.22 -2.08
N ASP A 132 2.83 4.27 -3.41
CA ASP A 132 2.19 5.38 -4.11
C ASP A 132 0.71 5.52 -3.74
N LEU A 133 -0.01 4.41 -3.67
CA LEU A 133 -1.41 4.35 -3.23
C LEU A 133 -1.56 4.88 -1.80
N VAL A 134 -0.70 4.46 -0.87
CA VAL A 134 -0.73 4.94 0.52
C VAL A 134 -0.43 6.44 0.59
N ILE A 135 0.56 6.93 -0.16
CA ILE A 135 0.93 8.35 -0.14
C ILE A 135 -0.19 9.24 -0.71
N VAL A 136 -0.82 8.85 -1.81
CA VAL A 136 -1.96 9.61 -2.35
C VAL A 136 -3.18 9.46 -1.43
N GLY A 137 -3.44 8.26 -0.91
CA GLY A 137 -4.54 8.01 0.02
C GLY A 137 -4.45 8.85 1.28
N THR A 138 -3.25 8.99 1.87
CA THR A 138 -3.03 9.86 3.04
C THR A 138 -3.22 11.34 2.71
N SER A 139 -2.93 11.76 1.48
CA SER A 139 -3.15 13.14 1.00
C SER A 139 -4.64 13.46 0.78
N ILE A 140 -5.41 12.48 0.29
CA ILE A 140 -6.87 12.61 0.18
C ILE A 140 -7.51 12.61 1.56
N PHE A 141 -7.08 11.70 2.44
CA PHE A 141 -7.56 11.63 3.81
C PHE A 141 -7.36 12.95 4.55
N GLU A 142 -6.19 13.55 4.38
CA GLU A 142 -5.88 14.90 4.87
C GLU A 142 -6.86 15.95 4.38
N LEU A 143 -7.13 16.03 3.07
CA LEU A 143 -8.06 16.99 2.49
C LEU A 143 -9.49 16.80 3.05
N VAL A 144 -9.94 15.55 3.13
CA VAL A 144 -11.25 15.21 3.69
C VAL A 144 -11.32 15.58 5.17
N PHE A 145 -10.25 15.34 5.93
CA PHE A 145 -10.19 15.67 7.35
C PHE A 145 -10.23 17.19 7.58
N ASP A 146 -9.44 17.96 6.83
CA ASP A 146 -9.45 19.42 6.88
C ASP A 146 -10.83 19.99 6.50
N LEU A 147 -11.52 19.35 5.54
CA LEU A 147 -12.88 19.72 5.14
C LEU A 147 -13.90 19.44 6.26
N ILE A 148 -13.85 18.27 6.88
CA ILE A 148 -14.74 17.91 8.00
C ILE A 148 -14.56 18.90 9.16
N LEU A 149 -13.31 19.25 9.50
CA LEU A 149 -13.02 20.23 10.55
C LEU A 149 -13.53 21.63 10.23
N ALA A 150 -13.49 22.02 8.96
CA ALA A 150 -14.06 23.30 8.51
C ALA A 150 -15.60 23.34 8.64
N PHE A 151 -16.28 22.19 8.57
CA PHE A 151 -17.73 22.09 8.73
C PHE A 151 -18.18 21.90 10.19
N GLU A 152 -17.35 21.32 11.06
CA GLU A 152 -17.66 21.10 12.49
C GLU A 152 -17.42 22.33 13.38
N SER A 153 -17.19 23.52 12.83
CA SER A 153 -16.90 24.74 13.60
C SER A 153 -18.05 25.31 14.46
N ASP A 154 -19.15 24.57 14.65
CA ASP A 154 -20.24 24.93 15.59
C ASP A 154 -19.90 24.52 17.03
N GLU A 155 -19.10 25.37 17.68
CA GLU A 155 -19.19 25.84 19.07
C GLU A 155 -19.61 24.89 20.22
N SER A 156 -19.31 23.59 20.24
CA SER A 156 -19.72 22.75 21.40
C SER A 156 -18.97 21.44 21.69
N ALA A 157 -17.64 21.36 21.54
CA ALA A 157 -16.91 20.17 22.02
C ALA A 157 -15.47 20.41 22.54
N ALA A 158 -15.36 20.70 23.83
CA ALA A 158 -14.09 20.90 24.55
C ALA A 158 -13.18 19.64 24.73
N PRO A 159 -13.65 18.37 24.76
CA PRO A 159 -12.75 17.22 24.87
C PRO A 159 -12.14 16.77 23.52
N THR A 160 -12.68 17.22 22.39
CA THR A 160 -12.27 16.81 21.05
C THR A 160 -10.96 17.48 20.62
N GLN A 161 -10.67 18.70 21.09
CA GLN A 161 -9.50 19.48 20.66
C GLN A 161 -8.16 18.76 20.86
N THR A 162 -7.98 18.00 21.94
CA THR A 162 -6.72 17.26 22.18
C THR A 162 -6.53 16.07 21.23
N ARG A 163 -7.62 15.38 20.85
CA ARG A 163 -7.59 14.30 19.86
C ARG A 163 -7.33 14.86 18.46
N LEU A 164 -7.94 16.00 18.14
CA LEU A 164 -7.78 16.68 16.85
C LEU A 164 -6.34 17.15 16.65
N LEU A 165 -5.72 17.77 17.66
CA LEU A 165 -4.30 18.17 17.61
C LEU A 165 -3.36 16.98 17.40
N ARG A 166 -3.66 15.82 17.99
CA ARG A 166 -2.89 14.58 17.77
C ARG A 166 -3.03 14.08 16.33
N ILE A 167 -4.24 14.10 15.76
CA ILE A 167 -4.49 13.67 14.38
C ILE A 167 -3.81 14.61 13.38
N ILE A 168 -3.90 15.92 13.58
CA ILE A 168 -3.20 16.93 12.76
C ILE A 168 -1.68 16.66 12.77
N ARG A 169 -1.11 16.33 13.93
CA ARG A 169 0.33 15.98 14.02
C ARG A 169 0.68 14.73 13.21
N ILE A 170 -0.16 13.69 13.26
CA ILE A 170 0.05 12.47 12.47
C ILE A 170 -0.04 12.78 10.97
N ILE A 171 -1.05 13.53 10.56
CA ILE A 171 -1.26 13.96 9.17
C ILE A 171 -0.04 14.73 8.66
N ARG A 172 0.53 15.65 9.45
CA ARG A 172 1.77 16.36 9.11
C ARG A 172 2.95 15.42 8.85
N VAL A 173 3.10 14.35 9.62
CA VAL A 173 4.16 13.34 9.41
C VAL A 173 3.93 12.57 8.12
N LEU A 174 2.67 12.27 7.78
CA LEU A 174 2.34 11.58 6.53
C LEU A 174 2.68 12.41 5.29
N ARG A 175 2.65 13.76 5.36
CA ARG A 175 3.15 14.62 4.28
C ARG A 175 4.63 14.36 3.97
N VAL A 176 5.45 14.07 4.99
CA VAL A 176 6.88 13.78 4.84
C VAL A 176 7.11 12.45 4.11
N MET A 177 6.18 11.49 4.20
CA MET A 177 6.25 10.24 3.43
C MET A 177 6.29 10.48 1.92
N ARG A 178 5.78 11.63 1.43
CA ARG A 178 5.89 12.02 0.00
C ARG A 178 7.34 12.13 -0.46
N VAL A 179 8.29 12.48 0.42
CA VAL A 179 9.73 12.54 0.11
C VAL A 179 10.27 11.16 -0.30
N ILE A 180 9.69 10.08 0.23
CA ILE A 180 10.06 8.71 -0.16
C ILE A 180 9.76 8.47 -1.65
N LYS A 181 8.83 9.21 -2.27
CA LYS A 181 8.61 9.12 -3.71
C LYS A 181 9.88 9.46 -4.51
N VAL A 182 10.78 10.33 -4.03
CA VAL A 182 12.06 10.64 -4.71
C VAL A 182 12.91 9.38 -4.90
N VAL A 183 12.91 8.50 -3.91
CA VAL A 183 13.68 7.25 -3.90
C VAL A 183 13.32 6.39 -5.12
N LYS A 184 12.05 6.39 -5.54
CA LYS A 184 11.58 5.57 -6.67
C LYS A 184 12.17 6.02 -8.02
N PHE A 185 12.56 7.29 -8.16
CA PHE A 185 13.09 7.83 -9.42
C PHE A 185 14.59 7.59 -9.58
N ILE A 186 15.31 7.42 -8.48
CA ILE A 186 16.74 7.17 -8.51
C ILE A 186 16.95 5.66 -8.49
N SER A 187 17.21 5.05 -9.65
CA SER A 187 17.39 3.61 -9.78
C SER A 187 18.48 3.03 -8.86
N ALA A 188 19.50 3.82 -8.54
CA ALA A 188 20.51 3.44 -7.56
C ALA A 188 19.91 3.30 -6.14
N LEU A 189 19.03 4.20 -5.74
CA LEU A 189 18.38 4.14 -4.43
C LEU A 189 17.35 3.01 -4.35
N THR A 190 16.58 2.76 -5.41
CA THR A 190 15.63 1.64 -5.41
C THR A 190 16.33 0.29 -5.28
N SER A 191 17.49 0.13 -5.93
CA SER A 191 18.34 -1.05 -5.77
C SER A 191 18.83 -1.20 -4.32
N LEU A 192 19.34 -0.13 -3.72
CA LEU A 192 19.77 -0.13 -2.32
C LEU A 192 18.63 -0.47 -1.35
N VAL A 193 17.45 0.12 -1.54
CA VAL A 193 16.27 -0.19 -0.71
C VAL A 193 15.88 -1.65 -0.83
N SER A 194 15.88 -2.21 -2.05
CA SER A 194 15.60 -3.63 -2.26
C SER A 194 16.61 -4.53 -1.53
N SER A 195 17.90 -4.18 -1.54
CA SER A 195 18.94 -4.87 -0.78
C SER A 195 18.75 -4.75 0.75
N ILE A 196 18.35 -3.58 1.23
CA ILE A 196 18.05 -3.37 2.66
C ILE A 196 16.83 -4.22 3.06
N LEU A 197 15.77 -4.23 2.26
CA LEU A 197 14.58 -5.04 2.55
C LEU A 197 14.88 -6.55 2.54
N SER A 198 15.74 -7.02 1.65
CA SER A 198 16.12 -8.44 1.60
C SER A 198 16.97 -8.85 2.81
N THR A 199 17.90 -7.99 3.25
CA THR A 199 18.71 -8.23 4.46
C THR A 199 17.87 -8.14 5.73
N LEU A 200 16.94 -7.18 5.84
CA LEU A 200 16.00 -7.10 6.96
C LEU A 200 15.16 -8.37 7.08
N LYS A 201 14.70 -8.94 5.97
CA LYS A 201 13.97 -10.21 6.00
C LYS A 201 14.81 -11.33 6.60
N SER A 202 16.09 -11.44 6.24
CA SER A 202 17.01 -12.42 6.82
C SER A 202 17.28 -12.15 8.31
N LEU A 203 17.45 -10.88 8.68
CA LEU A 203 17.64 -10.45 10.07
C LEU A 203 16.43 -10.80 10.94
N LEU A 204 15.21 -10.65 10.43
CA LEU A 204 13.99 -11.06 11.14
C LEU A 204 14.00 -12.55 11.47
N TRP A 205 14.41 -13.42 10.54
CA TRP A 205 14.53 -14.86 10.82
C TRP A 205 15.62 -15.16 11.85
N SER A 206 16.74 -14.45 11.80
CA SER A 206 17.79 -14.56 12.81
C SER A 206 17.29 -14.12 14.19
N LEU A 207 16.51 -13.04 14.27
CA LEU A 207 15.89 -12.56 15.51
C LEU A 207 14.89 -13.58 16.07
N VAL A 208 14.08 -14.21 15.21
CA VAL A 208 13.15 -15.28 15.63
C VAL A 208 13.92 -16.47 16.22
N LEU A 209 15.02 -16.88 15.59
CA LEU A 209 15.88 -17.94 16.11
C LEU A 209 16.47 -17.56 17.47
N LEU A 210 16.99 -16.34 17.59
CA LEU A 210 17.54 -15.84 18.85
C LEU A 210 16.48 -15.87 19.96
N LEU A 211 15.26 -15.39 19.68
CA LEU A 211 14.14 -15.42 20.62
C LEU A 211 13.77 -16.84 21.02
N MET A 212 13.78 -17.79 20.09
CA MET A 212 13.54 -19.21 20.37
C MET A 212 14.58 -19.78 21.32
N VAL A 213 15.87 -19.49 21.11
CA VAL A 213 16.96 -19.95 21.98
C VAL A 213 16.80 -19.35 23.38
N MET A 214 16.55 -18.04 23.48
CA MET A 214 16.30 -17.36 24.75
C MET A 214 15.10 -17.96 25.50
N TYR A 215 14.04 -18.33 24.77
CA TYR A 215 12.86 -18.96 25.32
C TYR A 215 13.15 -20.35 25.91
N VAL A 216 13.91 -21.20 25.19
CA VAL A 216 14.31 -22.53 25.68
C VAL A 216 15.14 -22.42 26.95
N PHE A 217 16.15 -21.54 26.98
CA PHE A 217 16.94 -21.31 28.19
C PHE A 217 16.07 -20.78 29.35
N GLY A 218 15.12 -19.88 29.07
CA GLY A 218 14.16 -19.41 30.06
C GLY A 218 13.35 -20.54 30.70
N ILE A 219 12.89 -21.52 29.91
CA ILE A 219 12.20 -22.72 30.42
C ILE A 219 13.16 -23.56 31.27
N LEU A 220 14.35 -23.86 30.77
CA LEU A 220 15.32 -24.70 31.49
C LEU A 220 15.70 -24.11 32.85
N PHE A 221 15.95 -22.78 32.91
CA PHE A 221 16.21 -22.10 34.17
C PHE A 221 15.02 -22.18 35.11
N THR A 222 13.81 -21.95 34.61
CA THR A 222 12.58 -22.02 35.42
C THR A 222 12.37 -23.43 35.97
N ASP A 223 12.54 -24.46 35.14
CA ASP A 223 12.42 -25.87 35.55
C ASP A 223 13.49 -26.25 36.59
N THR A 224 14.73 -25.81 36.38
CA THR A 224 15.84 -26.05 37.33
C THR A 224 15.56 -25.39 38.68
N VAL A 225 15.10 -24.13 38.68
CA VAL A 225 14.76 -23.40 39.91
C VAL A 225 13.60 -24.08 40.62
N ILE A 226 12.55 -24.48 39.91
CA ILE A 226 11.41 -25.22 40.50
C ILE A 226 11.87 -26.57 41.08
N GLY A 227 12.76 -27.29 40.38
CA GLY A 227 13.36 -28.52 40.88
C GLY A 227 14.10 -28.30 42.21
N HIS A 228 14.94 -27.27 42.26
CA HIS A 228 15.71 -26.93 43.46
C HIS A 228 14.83 -26.47 44.64
N VAL A 229 13.75 -25.73 44.36
CA VAL A 229 12.73 -25.33 45.35
C VAL A 229 12.03 -26.57 45.94
N LYS A 230 11.68 -27.54 45.10
CA LYS A 230 11.01 -28.78 45.54
C LYS A 230 11.92 -29.63 46.42
N GLU A 231 13.22 -29.71 46.10
CA GLU A 231 14.21 -30.48 46.89
C GLU A 231 14.53 -29.85 48.24
N MET A 232 14.63 -28.52 48.34
CA MET A 232 14.92 -27.83 49.61
C MET A 232 13.72 -27.77 50.58
N GLY A 233 12.51 -28.13 50.13
CA GLY A 233 11.29 -28.01 50.92
C GLY A 233 10.78 -26.56 51.01
N LEU A 234 9.46 -26.38 50.88
CA LEU A 234 8.80 -25.07 50.83
C LEU A 234 9.05 -24.18 52.05
N GLU A 235 9.43 -24.77 53.20
CA GLU A 235 9.68 -24.04 54.45
C GLU A 235 10.96 -23.18 54.43
N ALA A 236 12.00 -23.55 53.67
CA ALA A 236 13.22 -22.74 53.51
C ALA A 236 13.07 -21.65 52.44
N PHE A 237 12.18 -21.87 51.46
CA PHE A 237 11.93 -20.97 50.34
C PHE A 237 10.91 -19.86 50.66
N GLY A 238 10.02 -20.09 51.63
CA GLY A 238 9.04 -19.10 52.09
C GLY A 238 9.65 -17.88 52.78
N ASP A 239 10.85 -18.03 53.36
CA ASP A 239 11.50 -16.99 54.18
C ASP A 239 12.57 -16.17 53.42
N SER A 240 12.92 -16.58 52.20
CA SER A 240 14.04 -16.00 51.45
C SER A 240 13.58 -15.08 50.32
N GLN A 241 14.26 -13.93 50.21
CA GLN A 241 13.98 -12.75 49.36
C GLN A 241 13.82 -13.00 47.84
N LEU A 242 13.92 -14.24 47.39
CA LEU A 242 13.79 -14.71 46.01
C LEU A 242 12.34 -14.63 45.48
N LEU A 243 11.33 -14.89 46.31
CA LEU A 243 9.91 -14.78 45.92
C LEU A 243 9.50 -13.34 45.54
N ARG A 244 10.11 -12.33 46.18
CA ARG A 244 9.86 -10.90 45.87
C ARG A 244 10.43 -10.44 44.53
N HIS A 245 11.46 -11.11 44.01
CA HIS A 245 12.14 -10.69 42.77
C HIS A 245 11.83 -11.59 41.56
N PHE A 246 11.59 -12.89 41.78
CA PHE A 246 11.43 -13.87 40.70
C PHE A 246 10.04 -14.50 40.62
N GLY A 247 9.15 -14.22 41.57
CA GLY A 247 7.81 -14.82 41.63
C GLY A 247 6.80 -14.31 40.58
N SER A 248 7.07 -13.20 39.90
CA SER A 248 6.11 -12.59 38.97
C SER A 248 6.74 -12.33 37.60
N LEU A 249 7.13 -13.39 36.89
CA LEU A 249 7.59 -13.29 35.50
C LEU A 249 6.51 -12.82 34.50
N LEU A 250 5.25 -12.64 34.93
CA LEU A 250 4.11 -12.34 34.04
C LEU A 250 3.32 -11.05 34.36
N LEU A 251 3.64 -10.30 35.42
CA LEU A 251 2.75 -9.22 35.88
C LEU A 251 3.44 -7.93 36.34
N ARG A 252 4.61 -7.62 35.77
CA ARG A 252 5.29 -6.33 36.03
C ARG A 252 5.95 -5.74 34.79
N TRP A 253 5.20 -5.71 33.70
CA TRP A 253 5.40 -4.80 32.57
C TRP A 253 4.23 -3.83 32.51
#